data_AF-A0A818A1R3-F1
#
_entry.id   AF-A0A818A1R3-F1
#
_cell.length_a   1.000
_cell.length_b   1.000
_cell.length_c   1.000
_cell.angle_alpha   90.00
_cell.angle_beta   90.00
_cell.angle_gamma   90.00
#
_symmetry.space_group_name_H-M   'P 1'
#
loop_
_entity.id
_entity.type
_entity.pdbx_description
1 polymer ?
#
loop_
_entity_poly.entity_id
_entity_poly.type
_entity_poly.pdbx_seq_one_letter_code
_entity_poly.pdbx_strand_id
1 'polypeptide(L)'
;MQSQDTINAAEFDPPLYNIVQRVIGSIKHYQKQQESGGCGLENRGHSCYINSALQCLCHIRLFVEIILNLPEQRSAQLPPITSAYRRLLTEMQSTLEGSTSAHEVKTCISELNRRFAGTDEQDSHEFLTVLIEALHDELMDNYQNSSIGDLMHGT
;
A
#
# COMPACT_ATOMS: atom_id res chain seq x y z
N MET A 1 39.03 -14.06 -4.62
CA MET A 1 38.31 -13.93 -5.91
C MET A 1 36.86 -14.33 -5.66
N GLN A 2 36.01 -13.36 -5.34
CA GLN A 2 34.56 -13.55 -5.44
C GLN A 2 34.14 -12.84 -6.72
N SER A 3 33.84 -13.61 -7.77
CA SER A 3 33.16 -13.07 -8.94
C SER A 3 31.77 -12.64 -8.49
N GLN A 4 31.55 -11.34 -8.43
CA GLN A 4 30.20 -10.78 -8.42
C GLN A 4 29.67 -10.94 -9.85
N ASP A 5 28.99 -12.07 -10.10
CA ASP A 5 28.15 -12.23 -11.29
C ASP A 5 27.02 -11.20 -11.18
N THR A 6 27.32 -9.99 -11.65
CA THR A 6 26.35 -8.91 -11.71
C THR A 6 25.49 -9.21 -12.91
N ILE A 7 24.26 -9.66 -12.69
CA ILE A 7 23.29 -9.92 -13.76
C ILE A 7 23.15 -8.63 -14.57
N ASN A 8 23.66 -8.65 -15.81
CA ASN A 8 23.54 -7.53 -16.72
C ASN A 8 22.11 -7.52 -17.28
N ALA A 9 21.25 -6.71 -16.68
CA ALA A 9 19.85 -6.66 -17.06
C ALA A 9 19.63 -6.39 -18.55
N ALA A 10 20.57 -5.71 -19.24
CA ALA A 10 20.48 -5.41 -20.68
C ALA A 10 20.48 -6.65 -21.59
N GLU A 11 20.75 -7.84 -21.07
CA GLU A 11 20.75 -9.10 -21.81
C GLU A 11 19.35 -9.76 -21.91
N PHE A 12 18.36 -9.26 -21.16
CA PHE A 12 16.99 -9.76 -21.21
C PHE A 12 16.18 -9.15 -22.36
N ASP A 13 15.17 -9.89 -22.84
CA ASP A 13 14.19 -9.34 -23.79
C ASP A 13 13.44 -8.13 -23.17
N PRO A 14 12.86 -7.22 -23.97
CA PRO A 14 12.26 -5.99 -23.43
C PRO A 14 11.19 -6.23 -22.34
N PRO A 15 10.29 -7.24 -22.44
CA PRO A 15 9.36 -7.57 -21.36
C PRO A 15 10.04 -7.97 -20.05
N LEU A 16 11.01 -8.88 -20.08
CA LEU A 16 11.75 -9.32 -18.90
C LEU A 16 12.67 -8.22 -18.36
N TYR A 17 13.30 -7.43 -19.23
CA TYR A 17 14.11 -6.26 -18.88
C TYR A 17 13.32 -5.30 -17.98
N ASN A 18 12.11 -4.95 -18.37
CA ASN A 18 11.26 -4.02 -17.61
C ASN A 18 10.90 -4.59 -16.23
N ILE A 19 10.59 -5.88 -16.15
CA ILE A 19 10.31 -6.56 -14.89
C ILE A 19 11.54 -6.52 -13.99
N VAL A 20 12.71 -6.88 -14.52
CA VAL A 20 13.99 -6.89 -13.78
C VAL A 20 14.36 -5.50 -13.29
N GLN A 21 14.25 -4.46 -14.13
CA GLN A 21 14.50 -3.07 -13.73
C GLN A 21 13.56 -2.61 -12.61
N ARG A 22 12.28 -2.97 -12.70
CA ARG A 22 11.29 -2.62 -11.66
C ARG A 22 11.63 -3.29 -10.33
N VAL A 23 11.96 -4.59 -10.34
CA VAL A 23 12.37 -5.33 -9.14
C VAL A 23 13.66 -4.76 -8.53
N ILE A 24 14.67 -4.49 -9.36
CA ILE A 24 15.92 -3.86 -8.91
C ILE A 24 15.65 -2.48 -8.30
N GLY A 25 14.78 -1.68 -8.93
CA GLY A 25 14.34 -0.39 -8.42
C GLY A 25 13.69 -0.50 -7.04
N SER A 26 12.73 -1.41 -6.87
CA SER A 26 12.08 -1.68 -5.57
C SER A 26 13.07 -2.12 -4.49
N ILE A 27 14.05 -2.97 -4.83
CA ILE A 27 15.08 -3.42 -3.89
C ILE A 27 15.96 -2.25 -3.44
N LYS A 28 16.47 -1.46 -4.38
CA LYS A 28 17.31 -0.29 -4.06
C LYS A 28 16.57 0.74 -3.22
N HIS A 29 15.31 1.01 -3.55
CA HIS A 29 14.48 1.93 -2.79
C HIS A 29 14.30 1.47 -1.34
N TYR A 30 13.99 0.19 -1.15
CA TYR A 30 13.81 -0.40 0.17
C TYR A 30 15.10 -0.37 1.01
N GLN A 31 16.25 -0.66 0.40
CA GLN A 31 17.55 -0.54 1.06
C GLN A 31 17.83 0.90 1.52
N LYS A 32 17.56 1.88 0.65
CA LYS A 32 17.72 3.30 0.98
C LYS A 32 16.84 3.73 2.16
N GLN A 33 15.58 3.27 2.19
CA GLN A 33 14.66 3.51 3.30
C GLN A 33 15.16 2.90 4.62
N GLN A 34 15.77 1.71 4.59
CA GLN A 34 16.39 1.13 5.78
C GLN A 34 17.61 1.92 6.28
N GLU A 35 18.42 2.44 5.36
CA GLU A 35 19.60 3.24 5.69
C GLU A 35 19.24 4.61 6.29
N SER A 36 18.15 5.24 5.83
CA SER A 36 17.68 6.55 6.32
C SER A 36 16.80 6.47 7.57
N GLY A 37 16.51 5.27 8.08
CA GLY A 37 15.57 5.07 9.20
C GLY A 37 14.09 5.11 8.80
N GLY A 38 13.80 5.34 7.52
CA GLY A 38 12.47 5.26 6.91
C GLY A 38 11.53 6.42 7.24
N CYS A 39 10.31 6.33 6.71
CA CYS A 39 9.23 7.28 7.01
C CYS A 39 8.41 6.83 8.24
N GLY A 40 8.33 7.69 9.26
CA GLY A 40 7.45 7.54 10.41
C GLY A 40 5.99 7.93 10.11
N LEU A 41 5.12 7.76 11.11
CA LEU A 41 3.74 8.28 11.07
C LEU A 41 3.52 9.28 12.20
N GLU A 42 2.86 10.39 11.88
CA GLU A 42 2.51 11.42 12.87
C GLU A 42 1.58 10.83 13.93
N ASN A 43 1.97 10.93 15.21
CA ASN A 43 1.09 10.54 16.30
C ASN A 43 0.15 11.70 16.66
N ARG A 44 -1.11 11.63 16.22
CA ARG A 44 -2.12 12.66 16.47
C ARG A 44 -3.02 12.20 17.61
N GLY A 45 -2.62 12.56 18.83
CA GLY A 45 -3.30 12.16 20.06
C GLY A 45 -3.05 10.68 20.37
N HIS A 46 -4.10 9.87 20.35
CA HIS A 46 -4.09 8.46 20.71
C HIS A 46 -3.99 7.53 19.48
N SER A 47 -3.38 7.98 18.39
CA SER A 47 -3.32 7.22 17.13
C SER A 47 -2.15 6.22 17.05
N CYS A 48 -1.44 5.97 18.15
CA CYS A 48 -0.26 5.08 18.15
C CYS A 48 -0.61 3.62 17.78
N TYR A 49 -1.81 3.14 18.13
CA TYR A 49 -2.30 1.82 17.73
C TYR A 49 -2.52 1.72 16.21
N ILE A 50 -3.00 2.81 15.58
CA ILE A 50 -3.14 2.93 14.12
C ILE A 50 -1.76 2.96 13.49
N ASN A 51 -0.86 3.80 14.01
CA ASN A 51 0.46 3.99 13.44
C ASN A 51 1.27 2.70 13.47
N SER A 52 1.24 1.95 14.59
CA SER A 52 1.93 0.66 14.70
C SER A 52 1.36 -0.39 13.74
N ALA A 53 0.02 -0.51 13.66
CA ALA A 53 -0.64 -1.41 12.71
C ALA A 53 -0.30 -1.09 11.24
N LEU A 54 -0.38 0.19 10.86
CA LEU A 54 -0.05 0.64 9.51
C LEU A 54 1.43 0.44 9.19
N GLN A 55 2.33 0.77 10.11
CA GLN A 55 3.76 0.53 9.92
C GLN A 55 4.03 -0.96 9.65
N CYS A 56 3.38 -1.89 10.37
CA CYS A 56 3.50 -3.31 10.09
C CYS A 56 3.06 -3.65 8.65
N LEU A 57 1.88 -3.19 8.23
CA LEU A 57 1.33 -3.51 6.91
C LEU A 57 2.12 -2.86 5.76
N CYS A 58 2.53 -1.59 5.93
CA CYS A 58 3.33 -0.83 4.97
C CYS A 58 4.76 -1.37 4.79
N HIS A 59 5.21 -2.29 5.66
CA HIS A 59 6.51 -2.95 5.52
C HIS A 59 6.43 -4.34 4.89
N ILE A 60 5.23 -4.83 4.54
CA ILE A 60 5.06 -6.06 3.77
C ILE A 60 5.26 -5.77 2.29
N ARG A 61 6.50 -5.97 1.80
CA ARG A 61 6.94 -5.56 0.45
C ARG A 61 5.99 -6.00 -0.67
N LEU A 62 5.59 -7.26 -0.68
CA LEU A 62 4.70 -7.79 -1.73
C LEU A 62 3.33 -7.09 -1.72
N PHE A 63 2.79 -6.82 -0.53
CA PHE A 63 1.52 -6.15 -0.38
C PHE A 63 1.58 -4.70 -0.89
N VAL A 64 2.62 -3.97 -0.48
CA VAL A 64 2.88 -2.60 -0.96
C VAL A 64 3.03 -2.55 -2.48
N GLU A 65 3.80 -3.47 -3.06
CA GLU A 65 3.96 -3.55 -4.51
C GLU A 65 2.63 -3.81 -5.22
N ILE A 66 1.79 -4.70 -4.69
CA ILE A 66 0.46 -4.96 -5.25
C ILE A 66 -0.38 -3.68 -5.23
N ILE A 67 -0.53 -3.03 -4.08
CA ILE A 67 -1.39 -1.84 -3.92
C ILE A 67 -0.93 -0.67 -4.80
N LEU A 68 0.38 -0.40 -4.87
CA LEU A 68 0.92 0.70 -5.67
C LEU A 68 0.81 0.47 -7.18
N ASN A 69 0.73 -0.79 -7.62
CA ASN A 69 0.59 -1.15 -9.03
C ASN A 69 -0.87 -1.46 -9.42
N LEU A 70 -1.84 -1.23 -8.54
CA LEU A 70 -3.26 -1.33 -8.91
C LEU A 70 -3.56 -0.32 -10.03
N PRO A 71 -4.19 -0.76 -11.12
CA PRO A 71 -4.59 0.15 -12.18
C PRO A 71 -5.59 1.16 -11.62
N GLU A 72 -5.42 2.43 -11.95
CA GLU A 72 -6.51 3.39 -11.83
C GLU A 72 -7.58 2.94 -12.84
N GLN A 73 -8.73 2.49 -12.36
CA GLN A 73 -9.78 2.05 -13.29
C GLN A 73 -10.13 3.24 -14.19
N ARG A 74 -10.12 3.02 -15.51
CA ARG A 74 -10.23 4.07 -16.54
C ARG A 74 -11.49 4.95 -16.43
N SER A 75 -12.46 4.56 -15.61
CA SER A 75 -13.70 5.31 -15.35
C SER A 75 -14.15 5.34 -13.88
N ALA A 76 -13.47 4.66 -12.96
CA ALA A 76 -13.82 4.61 -11.55
C ALA A 76 -12.58 4.91 -10.69
N GLN A 77 -12.69 5.86 -9.77
CA GLN A 77 -11.65 6.06 -8.78
C GLN A 77 -11.52 4.78 -7.95
N LEU A 78 -10.29 4.48 -7.47
CA LEU A 78 -10.13 3.40 -6.50
C LEU A 78 -11.11 3.63 -5.34
N PRO A 79 -11.66 2.55 -4.76
CA PRO A 79 -12.50 2.67 -3.58
C PRO A 79 -11.80 3.44 -2.44
N PRO A 80 -12.56 4.10 -1.56
CA PRO A 80 -12.03 5.09 -0.63
C PRO A 80 -10.85 4.60 0.24
N ILE A 81 -10.95 3.40 0.83
CA ILE A 81 -9.93 2.89 1.75
C ILE A 81 -8.67 2.51 0.98
N THR A 82 -8.82 1.84 -0.16
CA THR A 82 -7.73 1.46 -1.07
C THR A 82 -7.01 2.71 -1.60
N SER A 83 -7.77 3.74 -1.97
CA SER A 83 -7.25 5.02 -2.43
C SER A 83 -6.45 5.74 -1.32
N ALA A 84 -7.02 5.85 -0.13
CA ALA A 84 -6.37 6.47 1.04
C ALA A 84 -5.10 5.72 1.43
N TYR A 85 -5.15 4.38 1.46
CA TYR A 85 -4.00 3.55 1.78
C TYR A 85 -2.90 3.64 0.71
N ARG A 86 -3.26 3.64 -0.58
CA ARG A 86 -2.30 3.83 -1.67
C ARG A 86 -1.63 5.19 -1.60
N ARG A 87 -2.36 6.26 -1.28
CA ARG A 87 -1.79 7.61 -1.10
C ARG A 87 -0.79 7.63 0.06
N LEU A 88 -1.13 7.01 1.19
CA LEU A 88 -0.22 6.87 2.32
C LEU A 88 1.09 6.17 1.91
N LEU A 89 1.00 5.06 1.19
CA LEU A 89 2.17 4.33 0.70
C LEU A 89 3.04 5.19 -0.23
N THR A 90 2.44 5.93 -1.16
CA THR A 90 3.15 6.82 -2.08
C THR A 90 3.89 7.93 -1.34
N GLU A 91 3.27 8.52 -0.33
CA GLU A 91 3.89 9.55 0.51
C GLU A 91 5.03 8.98 1.34
N MET A 92 4.84 7.80 1.95
CA MET A 92 5.89 7.12 2.72
C MET A 92 7.09 6.75 1.85
N GLN A 93 6.88 6.30 0.60
CA GLN A 93 7.98 6.02 -0.33
C GLN A 93 8.73 7.29 -0.74
N SER A 94 8.01 8.40 -0.91
CA SER A 94 8.62 9.67 -1.29
C SER A 94 9.39 10.34 -0.14
N THR A 95 9.12 9.92 1.10
CA THR A 95 9.70 10.50 2.32
C THR A 95 10.86 9.63 2.79
N LEU A 96 12.09 10.14 2.64
CA LEU A 96 13.30 9.43 3.08
C LEU A 96 13.53 9.57 4.59
N GLU A 97 13.25 10.74 5.15
CA GLU A 97 13.38 11.06 6.57
C GLU A 97 12.19 11.94 6.98
N GLY A 98 11.58 11.65 8.13
CA GLY A 98 10.43 12.40 8.65
C GLY A 98 9.20 11.52 8.85
N SER A 99 8.01 12.12 8.84
CA SER A 99 6.75 11.42 9.09
C SER A 99 5.63 11.92 8.18
N THR A 100 4.69 11.03 7.83
CA THR A 100 3.44 11.40 7.16
C THR A 100 2.21 11.13 8.03
N SER A 101 1.06 11.69 7.67
CA SER A 101 -0.20 11.57 8.38
C SER A 101 -1.02 10.39 7.88
N ALA A 102 -1.41 9.49 8.78
CA ALA A 102 -2.36 8.40 8.50
C ALA A 102 -3.84 8.84 8.59
N HIS A 103 -4.11 10.15 8.66
CA HIS A 103 -5.44 10.69 8.95
C HIS A 103 -6.51 10.23 7.96
N GLU A 104 -6.20 10.18 6.67
CA GLU A 104 -7.18 9.78 5.65
C GLU A 104 -7.61 8.32 5.82
N VAL A 105 -6.66 7.42 6.08
CA VAL A 105 -6.96 6.00 6.38
C VAL A 105 -7.82 5.89 7.64
N LYS A 106 -7.49 6.65 8.69
CA LYS A 106 -8.32 6.70 9.91
C LYS A 106 -9.75 7.13 9.58
N THR A 107 -9.92 8.19 8.79
CA THR A 107 -11.25 8.72 8.43
C THR A 107 -12.08 7.64 7.73
N CYS A 108 -11.55 6.98 6.70
CA CYS A 108 -12.29 5.95 5.98
C CYS A 108 -12.66 4.75 6.88
N ILE A 109 -11.73 4.30 7.74
CA ILE A 109 -12.01 3.20 8.68
C ILE A 109 -13.04 3.60 9.75
N SER A 110 -13.06 4.87 10.16
CA SER A 110 -14.03 5.40 11.12
C SER A 110 -15.46 5.43 10.57
N GLU A 111 -15.59 5.68 9.27
CA GLU A 111 -16.88 5.63 8.56
C GLU A 111 -17.41 4.19 8.46
N LEU A 112 -16.51 3.22 8.25
CA LEU A 112 -16.84 1.79 8.21
C LEU A 112 -17.16 1.23 9.60
N ASN A 113 -16.36 1.58 10.61
CA ASN A 113 -16.48 1.06 11.96
C ASN A 113 -16.38 2.19 12.99
N ARG A 114 -17.52 2.50 13.61
CA ARG A 114 -17.65 3.60 14.59
C ARG A 114 -16.75 3.46 15.81
N ARG A 115 -16.21 2.27 16.11
CA ARG A 115 -15.23 2.07 17.18
C ARG A 115 -14.01 2.98 17.00
N PHE A 116 -13.61 3.25 15.76
CA PHE A 116 -12.43 4.07 15.46
C PHE A 116 -12.74 5.56 15.21
N ALA A 117 -14.02 5.95 15.24
CA ALA A 117 -14.46 7.34 15.01
C ALA A 117 -14.05 8.31 16.14
N GLY A 118 -13.83 7.77 17.34
CA GLY A 118 -13.39 8.54 18.49
C GLY A 118 -11.92 8.98 18.43
N THR A 119 -11.47 9.53 19.55
CA THR A 119 -10.06 9.88 19.80
C THR A 119 -9.43 8.99 20.87
N ASP A 120 -10.11 7.92 21.29
CA ASP A 120 -9.62 7.01 22.32
C ASP A 120 -8.64 5.98 21.75
N GLU A 121 -7.79 5.45 22.62
CA GLU A 121 -6.92 4.32 22.31
C GLU A 121 -7.75 3.06 22.04
N GLN A 122 -7.35 2.28 21.04
CA GLN A 122 -7.97 1.01 20.68
C GLN A 122 -6.90 -0.07 20.52
N ASP A 123 -7.34 -1.30 20.30
CA ASP A 123 -6.46 -2.42 20.01
C ASP A 123 -5.90 -2.31 18.56
N SER A 124 -4.58 -2.39 18.41
CA SER A 124 -3.91 -2.28 17.10
C SER A 124 -4.18 -3.49 16.21
N HIS A 125 -4.33 -4.69 16.79
CA HIS A 125 -4.68 -5.89 16.05
C HIS A 125 -6.12 -5.81 15.54
N GLU A 126 -7.04 -5.29 16.35
CA GLU A 126 -8.41 -5.05 15.89
C GLU A 126 -8.46 -4.04 14.74
N PHE A 127 -7.75 -2.92 14.85
CA PHE A 127 -7.65 -1.95 13.76
C PHE A 127 -7.08 -2.58 12.49
N LEU A 128 -6.00 -3.36 12.61
CA LEU A 128 -5.37 -4.04 11.48
C LEU A 128 -6.32 -5.03 10.81
N THR A 129 -7.09 -5.77 11.61
CA THR A 129 -8.08 -6.74 11.11
C THR A 129 -9.14 -6.03 10.26
N VAL A 130 -9.74 -4.97 10.80
CA VAL A 130 -10.77 -4.18 10.09
C VAL A 130 -10.21 -3.55 8.81
N LEU A 131 -8.97 -3.05 8.85
CA LEU A 131 -8.32 -2.49 7.67
C LEU A 131 -8.10 -3.54 6.57
N ILE A 132 -7.61 -4.73 6.92
CA ILE A 132 -7.35 -5.80 5.96
C ILE A 132 -8.66 -6.32 5.37
N GLU A 133 -9.69 -6.53 6.19
CA GLU A 133 -11.03 -6.92 5.74
C GLU A 133 -11.59 -5.90 4.74
N ALA A 134 -11.52 -4.61 5.08
CA ALA A 134 -12.02 -3.56 4.20
C ALA A 134 -11.25 -3.46 2.87
N LEU A 135 -9.92 -3.55 2.91
CA LEU A 135 -9.09 -3.60 1.71
C LEU A 135 -9.41 -4.84 0.86
N HIS A 136 -9.61 -5.99 1.49
CA HIS A 136 -10.00 -7.22 0.80
C HIS A 136 -11.33 -7.03 0.07
N ASP A 137 -12.36 -6.53 0.76
CA ASP A 137 -13.69 -6.37 0.20
C ASP A 137 -13.69 -5.36 -0.96
N GLU A 138 -13.05 -4.20 -0.79
CA GLU A 138 -12.93 -3.21 -1.87
C GLU A 138 -12.17 -3.75 -3.10
N LEU A 139 -11.13 -4.56 -2.90
CA LEU A 139 -10.37 -5.15 -4.01
C LEU A 139 -11.19 -6.24 -4.72
N MET A 140 -11.89 -7.09 -3.97
CA MET A 140 -12.68 -8.20 -4.53
C MET A 140 -13.92 -7.73 -5.28
N ASP A 141 -14.63 -6.71 -4.77
CA ASP A 141 -15.78 -6.11 -5.45
C ASP A 141 -15.39 -5.51 -6.82
N ASN A 142 -14.20 -4.92 -6.93
CA ASN A 142 -13.67 -4.44 -8.20
C ASN A 142 -13.41 -5.56 -9.22
N TYR A 143 -12.95 -6.73 -8.76
CA TYR A 143 -12.79 -7.91 -9.62
C TYR A 143 -14.13 -8.48 -10.08
N GLN A 144 -15.13 -8.56 -9.20
CA GLN A 144 -16.47 -9.06 -9.55
C GLN A 144 -17.20 -8.15 -10.53
N ASN A 145 -17.12 -6.83 -10.34
CA ASN A 145 -17.73 -5.85 -11.24
C ASN A 145 -17.08 -5.84 -12.63
N SER A 146 -15.79 -6.14 -12.73
CA SER A 146 -15.08 -6.26 -14.01
C SER A 146 -15.47 -7.54 -14.75
N SER A 147 -15.59 -8.68 -14.04
CA SER A 147 -15.87 -9.99 -14.67
C SER A 147 -17.36 -10.22 -15.02
N ILE A 148 -18.30 -9.66 -14.25
CA ILE A 148 -19.75 -9.74 -14.53
C ILE A 148 -20.21 -8.57 -15.42
N GLY A 149 -19.62 -7.38 -15.25
CA GLY A 149 -19.92 -6.20 -16.06
C GLY A 149 -19.58 -6.41 -17.53
N ASP A 150 -18.40 -6.97 -17.82
CA ASP A 150 -17.96 -7.30 -19.18
C ASP A 150 -18.79 -8.45 -19.79
N LEU A 151 -19.34 -9.33 -18.96
CA LEU A 151 -20.19 -10.45 -19.38
C LEU A 151 -21.64 -9.99 -19.69
N MET A 152 -22.17 -8.97 -19.01
CA MET A 152 -23.53 -8.47 -19.23
C MET A 152 -23.64 -7.30 -20.23
N HIS A 153 -22.54 -6.62 -20.59
CA HIS A 153 -22.55 -5.52 -21.57
C HIS A 153 -22.15 -5.92 -22.99
N GLY A 154 -22.03 -7.23 -23.27
CA GLY A 154 -21.69 -7.76 -24.60
C GLY A 154 -22.89 -8.25 -25.42
N THR A 155 -23.62 -7.32 -26.06
CA THR A 155 -24.08 -7.32 -27.47
C THR A 155 -24.75 -5.99 -27.78
#